data_AF-A0A8T0V8B5-F1
#
_entry.id   AF-A0A8T0V8B5-F1
#
_cell.length_a   1.000
_cell.length_b   1.000
_cell.length_c   1.000
_cell.angle_alpha   90.00
_cell.angle_beta   90.00
_cell.angle_gamma   90.00
#
_symmetry.space_group_name_H-M   'P 1'
#
loop_
_entity.id
_entity.type
_entity.pdbx_description
1 polymer ?
#
loop_
_entity_poly.entity_id
_entity_poly.type
_entity_poly.pdbx_seq_one_letter_code
_entity_poly.pdbx_strand_id
1 'polypeptide(L)'
;MAWRYIKMGMCGTSATNRREEEELEATAAAVALGLGNKRRWGGSVFGHALKNRKREEVNEQIMRDYFNENALFGEEDFRRRFRMRICIQTTIVRMESKLSS
;
A
#
# COMPACT_ATOMS: atom_id res chain seq x y z
N MET A 1 -7.33 -58.20 12.13
CA MET A 1 -7.90 -56.88 11.78
C MET A 1 -7.04 -56.05 10.80
N ALA A 2 -5.75 -56.37 10.59
CA ALA A 2 -4.90 -55.67 9.61
C ALA A 2 -5.14 -56.05 8.12
N TRP A 3 -5.77 -57.20 7.84
CA TRP A 3 -6.04 -57.66 6.46
C TRP A 3 -7.11 -56.85 5.71
N ARG A 4 -7.89 -56.01 6.41
CA ARG A 4 -8.86 -55.11 5.77
C ARG A 4 -8.24 -53.83 5.21
N TYR A 5 -7.03 -53.48 5.64
CA TYR A 5 -6.38 -52.21 5.28
C TYR A 5 -5.48 -52.29 4.03
N ILE A 6 -4.97 -53.47 3.68
CA ILE A 6 -4.05 -53.64 2.54
C ILE A 6 -4.79 -53.44 1.20
N LYS A 7 -6.07 -53.84 1.10
CA LYS A 7 -6.87 -53.72 -0.14
C LYS A 7 -7.26 -52.28 -0.48
N MET A 8 -7.12 -51.34 0.46
CA MET A 8 -7.37 -49.91 0.21
C MET A 8 -6.14 -49.16 -0.31
N GLY A 9 -4.96 -49.79 -0.34
CA GLY A 9 -3.71 -49.14 -0.78
C GLY A 9 -3.44 -49.17 -2.29
N MET A 10 -4.30 -49.78 -3.11
CA MET A 10 -4.05 -49.98 -4.55
C MET A 10 -5.27 -49.75 -5.45
N CYS A 11 -6.22 -48.91 -5.05
CA CYS A 11 -7.07 -48.24 -6.04
C CYS A 11 -6.54 -46.82 -6.15
N GLY A 12 -5.52 -46.66 -7.00
CA GLY A 12 -4.99 -45.36 -7.34
C GLY A 12 -6.14 -44.42 -7.67
N THR A 13 -6.11 -43.29 -7.02
CA THR A 13 -6.78 -42.03 -7.34
C THR A 13 -6.36 -41.54 -8.73
N SER A 14 -6.43 -42.38 -9.76
CA SER A 14 -6.09 -42.01 -11.13
C SER A 14 -7.05 -40.95 -11.67
N ALA A 15 -8.31 -40.95 -11.22
CA ALA A 15 -9.28 -39.93 -11.60
C ALA A 15 -9.06 -38.58 -10.91
N THR A 16 -8.51 -38.52 -9.69
CA THR A 16 -8.20 -37.25 -9.02
C THR A 16 -6.87 -36.70 -9.51
N ASN A 17 -5.85 -37.56 -9.69
CA ASN A 17 -4.58 -37.17 -10.29
C ASN A 17 -4.75 -36.71 -11.74
N ARG A 18 -5.57 -37.39 -12.55
CA ARG A 18 -5.86 -36.97 -13.93
C ARG A 18 -6.56 -35.60 -13.98
N ARG A 19 -7.47 -35.34 -13.05
CA ARG A 19 -8.18 -34.05 -12.98
C ARG A 19 -7.25 -32.93 -12.53
N GLU A 20 -6.39 -33.20 -11.54
CA GLU A 20 -5.35 -32.28 -11.09
C GLU A 20 -4.32 -32.03 -12.20
N GLU A 21 -3.94 -33.05 -12.99
CA GLU A 21 -3.08 -32.94 -14.17
C GLU A 21 -3.75 -32.12 -15.28
N GLU A 22 -5.02 -32.35 -15.60
CA GLU A 22 -5.79 -31.58 -16.59
C GLU A 22 -6.00 -30.12 -16.14
N GLU A 23 -6.17 -29.86 -14.83
CA GLU A 23 -6.24 -28.51 -14.25
C GLU A 23 -4.86 -27.82 -14.25
N LEU A 24 -3.78 -28.57 -14.00
CA LEU A 24 -2.39 -28.10 -14.11
C LEU A 24 -2.02 -27.78 -15.56
N GLU A 25 -2.46 -28.59 -16.53
CA GLU A 25 -2.27 -28.35 -17.96
C GLU A 25 -3.09 -27.14 -18.43
N ALA A 26 -4.36 -27.03 -18.01
CA ALA A 26 -5.20 -25.89 -18.35
C ALA A 26 -4.67 -24.57 -17.76
N THR A 27 -4.14 -24.60 -16.53
CA THR A 27 -3.50 -23.44 -15.91
C THR A 27 -2.17 -23.10 -16.58
N ALA A 28 -1.33 -24.09 -16.92
CA ALA A 28 -0.10 -23.89 -17.68
C ALA A 28 -0.38 -23.29 -19.07
N ALA A 29 -1.41 -23.78 -19.77
CA ALA A 29 -1.85 -23.25 -21.05
C ALA A 29 -2.39 -21.82 -20.92
N ALA A 30 -3.18 -21.52 -19.88
CA ALA A 30 -3.67 -20.16 -19.62
C ALA A 30 -2.52 -19.18 -19.32
N VAL A 31 -1.48 -19.62 -18.60
CA VAL A 31 -0.26 -18.82 -18.35
C VAL A 31 0.53 -18.61 -19.64
N ALA A 32 0.72 -19.65 -20.46
CA ALA A 32 1.40 -19.57 -21.76
C ALA A 32 0.68 -18.64 -22.75
N LEU A 33 -0.66 -18.67 -22.73
CA LEU A 33 -1.52 -17.79 -23.54
C LEU A 33 -1.70 -16.39 -22.93
N GLY A 34 -1.15 -16.13 -21.74
CA GLY A 34 -1.28 -14.84 -21.05
C GLY A 34 -2.72 -14.46 -20.68
N LEU A 35 -3.63 -15.44 -20.66
CA LEU A 35 -5.07 -15.32 -20.36
C LEU A 35 -5.27 -15.12 -18.85
N GLY A 36 -4.83 -13.98 -18.34
CA GLY A 36 -4.84 -13.68 -16.91
C GLY A 36 -4.14 -12.40 -16.52
N ASN A 37 -3.52 -11.69 -17.48
CA ASN A 37 -2.89 -10.40 -17.23
C ASN A 37 -3.94 -9.31 -16.95
N LYS A 38 -4.48 -9.30 -15.71
CA LYS A 38 -5.01 -8.06 -15.14
C LYS A 38 -3.87 -7.05 -15.23
N ARG A 39 -4.11 -5.94 -15.93
CA ARG A 39 -3.17 -4.81 -15.96
C ARG A 39 -2.79 -4.50 -14.52
N ARG A 40 -1.52 -4.69 -14.16
CA ARG A 40 -1.01 -4.26 -12.85
C ARG A 40 -1.12 -2.74 -12.83
N TRP A 41 -2.15 -2.21 -12.18
CA TRP A 41 -2.24 -0.78 -11.94
C TRP A 41 -1.09 -0.39 -11.02
N GLY A 42 -0.20 0.47 -11.49
CA GLY A 42 0.91 0.99 -10.71
C GLY A 42 2.17 0.12 -10.78
N GLY A 43 3.19 0.70 -11.40
CA GLY A 43 4.59 0.31 -11.30
C GLY A 43 5.42 1.59 -11.33
N SER A 44 6.58 1.60 -10.67
CA SER A 44 7.54 2.70 -10.80
C SER A 44 7.99 2.76 -12.26
N VAL A 45 7.78 3.91 -12.91
CA VAL A 45 8.21 4.14 -14.29
C VAL A 45 9.70 4.47 -14.26
N PHE A 46 10.51 3.68 -14.98
CA PHE A 46 11.92 3.96 -15.16
C PHE A 46 12.10 5.37 -15.77
N GLY A 47 12.94 6.21 -15.15
CA GLY A 47 13.08 7.63 -15.50
C GLY A 47 12.29 8.59 -14.60
N HIS A 48 11.55 8.10 -13.61
CA HIS A 48 10.95 8.97 -12.58
C HIS A 48 12.04 9.54 -11.65
N ALA A 49 12.41 10.81 -11.88
CA ALA A 49 13.42 11.50 -11.07
C ALA A 49 12.88 11.80 -9.66
N LEU A 50 13.54 11.24 -8.64
CA LEU A 50 13.35 11.65 -7.25
C LEU A 50 14.01 13.01 -7.05
N LYS A 51 13.18 14.06 -6.94
CA LYS A 51 13.67 15.39 -6.58
C LYS A 51 13.82 15.46 -5.07
N ASN A 52 15.04 15.65 -4.61
CA ASN A 52 15.34 15.98 -3.21
C ASN A 52 14.79 17.38 -2.91
N ARG A 53 13.53 17.43 -2.48
CA ARG A 53 12.95 18.63 -1.91
C ARG A 53 13.46 18.75 -0.49
N LYS A 54 13.86 19.96 -0.09
CA LYS A 54 14.32 20.26 1.26
C LYS A 54 13.13 20.30 2.23
N ARG A 55 12.56 19.12 2.48
CA ARG A 55 11.30 18.96 3.23
C ARG A 55 11.45 19.49 4.66
N GLU A 56 12.58 19.21 5.29
CA GLU A 56 12.90 19.65 6.65
C GLU A 56 13.01 21.18 6.72
N GLU A 57 13.80 21.80 5.83
CA GLU A 57 13.93 23.27 5.79
C GLU A 57 12.58 23.97 5.55
N VAL A 58 11.76 23.44 4.65
CA VAL A 58 10.40 23.99 4.40
C VAL A 58 9.50 23.80 5.61
N ASN A 59 9.63 22.68 6.34
CA ASN A 59 8.89 22.45 7.56
C ASN A 59 9.27 23.45 8.65
N GLU A 60 10.57 23.63 8.90
CA GLU A 60 11.07 24.62 9.87
C GLU A 60 10.63 26.05 9.53
N GLN A 61 10.54 26.39 8.24
CA GLN A 61 10.05 27.68 7.81
C GLN A 61 8.55 27.84 8.10
N ILE A 62 7.73 26.84 7.79
CA ILE A 62 6.29 26.86 8.09
C ILE A 62 6.06 26.97 9.61
N MET A 63 6.83 26.26 10.43
CA MET A 63 6.73 26.34 11.89
C MET A 63 7.07 27.73 12.41
N ARG A 64 8.16 28.34 11.93
CA ARG A 64 8.54 29.70 12.28
C ARG A 64 7.50 30.73 11.86
N ASP A 65 6.96 30.61 10.66
CA ASP A 65 6.06 31.60 10.08
C ASP A 65 4.66 31.57 10.73
N TYR A 66 4.17 30.39 11.16
CA TYR A 66 2.75 30.22 11.52
C TYR A 66 2.47 29.60 12.90
N PHE A 67 3.42 28.88 13.51
CA PHE A 67 3.13 28.05 14.70
C PHE A 67 3.97 28.38 15.94
N ASN A 68 5.15 28.97 15.78
CA ASN A 68 5.99 29.40 16.89
C ASN A 68 5.35 30.57 17.68
N GLU A 69 5.80 30.78 18.92
CA GLU A 69 5.29 31.84 19.81
C GLU A 69 5.34 33.24 19.18
N ASN A 70 6.36 33.51 18.36
CA ASN A 70 6.53 34.75 17.61
C ASN A 70 6.21 34.57 16.11
N ALA A 71 5.11 33.88 15.80
CA ALA A 71 4.67 33.68 14.42
C ALA A 71 4.47 35.01 13.68
N LEU A 72 4.95 35.08 12.44
CA LEU A 72 4.82 36.25 11.58
C LEU A 72 3.39 36.44 11.06
N PHE A 73 2.64 35.33 10.94
CA PHE A 73 1.32 35.31 10.35
C PHE A 73 0.31 34.60 11.25
N GLY A 74 -0.93 35.06 11.22
CA GLY A 74 -2.01 34.47 11.99
C GLY A 74 -2.55 33.17 11.40
N GLU A 75 -3.40 32.50 12.17
CA GLU A 75 -4.10 31.27 11.76
C GLU A 75 -4.94 31.46 10.48
N GLU A 76 -5.54 32.64 10.28
CA GLU A 76 -6.33 32.93 9.08
C GLU A 76 -5.48 32.96 7.79
N ASP A 77 -4.28 33.54 7.86
CA ASP A 77 -3.35 33.60 6.73
C ASP A 77 -2.87 32.20 6.31
N PHE A 78 -2.60 31.34 7.29
CA PHE A 78 -2.24 29.95 7.05
C PHE A 78 -3.37 29.20 6.33
N ARG A 79 -4.61 29.37 6.79
CA ARG A 79 -5.81 28.80 6.15
C ARG A 79 -5.99 29.28 4.73
N ARG A 80 -5.81 30.58 4.49
CA ARG A 80 -5.92 31.16 3.15
C ARG A 80 -4.87 30.60 2.20
N ARG A 81 -3.62 30.48 2.65
CA ARG A 81 -2.48 30.03 1.82
C ARG A 81 -2.55 28.55 1.48
N PHE A 82 -2.84 27.69 2.46
CA PHE A 82 -2.86 26.24 2.26
C PHE A 82 -4.25 25.67 1.97
N ARG A 83 -5.28 26.52 2.01
CA ARG A 83 -6.70 26.18 1.77
C ARG A 83 -7.15 25.00 2.64
N MET A 84 -6.63 24.92 3.86
CA MET A 84 -6.96 23.84 4.78
C MET A 84 -8.32 24.06 5.43
N ARG A 85 -9.07 22.96 5.56
CA ARG A 85 -10.32 22.92 6.33
C ARG A 85 -9.99 23.01 7.82
N ILE A 86 -10.85 23.70 8.58
CA ILE A 86 -10.71 23.90 10.04
C ILE A 86 -10.39 22.60 10.79
N CYS A 87 -11.06 21.49 10.41
CA CYS A 87 -10.88 20.19 11.04
C CYS A 87 -9.47 19.60 10.91
N ILE A 88 -8.72 19.96 9.86
CA ILE A 88 -7.36 19.46 9.64
C ILE A 88 -6.36 20.33 10.40
N GLN A 89 -6.58 21.65 10.43
CA GLN A 89 -5.76 22.58 11.20
C GLN A 89 -5.80 22.29 12.70
N THR A 90 -6.99 22.06 13.26
CA THR A 90 -7.12 21.72 14.68
C THR A 90 -6.43 20.41 15.04
N THR A 91 -6.40 19.42 14.11
CA THR A 91 -5.65 18.18 14.34
C THR A 91 -4.14 18.39 14.34
N ILE A 92 -3.61 19.26 13.46
CA ILE A 92 -2.17 19.57 13.41
C ILE A 92 -1.75 20.28 14.71
N VAL A 93 -2.45 21.35 15.09
CA VAL A 93 -2.16 22.08 16.33
C VAL A 93 -2.26 21.18 17.57
N ARG A 94 -3.22 20.24 17.59
CA ARG A 94 -3.40 19.26 18.68
C ARG A 94 -2.32 18.18 18.72
N MET A 95 -1.69 17.86 17.60
CA MET A 95 -0.56 16.91 17.55
C MET A 95 0.71 17.58 18.07
N GLU A 96 0.94 18.83 17.69
CA GLU A 96 2.11 19.63 18.10
C GLU A 96 2.11 19.90 19.61
N SER A 97 0.96 20.23 20.22
CA SER A 97 0.88 20.45 21.67
C SER A 97 1.19 19.22 22.53
N LYS A 98 1.10 18.01 21.95
CA LYS A 98 1.47 16.76 22.61
C LYS A 98 2.95 16.41 22.50
N LEU A 99 3.68 17.03 21.55
CA LEU A 99 5.11 16.83 21.37
C LEU A 99 5.96 17.81 22.20
N SER A 100 5.33 18.90 22.66
CA SER A 100 5.96 19.92 23.52
C SER A 100 5.75 19.67 25.03
N SER A 101 5.13 18.55 25.42
CA SER A 101 4.91 18.15 26.83
C SER A 101 5.69 16.88 27.15
#